data_AF-A0A1C7DXB2-F1
#
_entry.id   AF-A0A1C7DXB2-F1
#
_cell.length_a   1.000
_cell.length_b   1.000
_cell.length_c   1.000
_cell.angle_alpha   90.00
_cell.angle_beta   90.00
_cell.angle_gamma   90.00
#
_symmetry.space_group_name_H-M   'P 1'
#
loop_
_entity.id
_entity.type
_entity.pdbx_description
1 polymer ?
#
loop_
_entity_poly.entity_id
_entity_poly.type
_entity_poly.pdbx_seq_one_letter_code
_entity_poly.pdbx_strand_id
1 'polypeptide(L)' 'MNNRLKHALWVIPTYGVIAFIIGYIVEGEPVWNLVISSALGGFLISVFVLPRTEKKRLEKDKKSQTSLEDNRND' A
#
# COMPACT_ATOMS: atom_id res chain seq x y z
N MET A 1 10.33 -17.39 3.47
CA MET A 1 9.05 -16.66 3.58
C MET A 1 9.30 -15.20 3.23
N ASN A 2 8.83 -14.75 2.06
CA ASN A 2 9.19 -13.44 1.49
C ASN A 2 8.80 -12.28 2.41
N ASN A 3 9.72 -11.33 2.62
CA ASN A 3 9.53 -10.15 3.48
C ASN A 3 8.25 -9.36 3.17
N ARG A 4 7.74 -9.47 1.93
CA ARG A 4 6.46 -8.91 1.47
C ARG A 4 5.24 -9.48 2.19
N LEU A 5 5.21 -10.79 2.47
CA LEU A 5 4.10 -11.40 3.22
C LEU A 5 4.11 -10.98 4.69
N LYS A 6 5.30 -10.84 5.29
CA LYS A 6 5.43 -10.28 6.64
C LYS A 6 4.95 -8.83 6.70
N HIS A 7 5.28 -8.00 5.71
CA HIS A 7 4.79 -6.63 5.61
C HIS A 7 3.27 -6.57 5.45
N ALA A 8 2.70 -7.36 4.54
CA ALA A 8 1.25 -7.40 4.34
C ALA A 8 0.50 -7.87 5.60
N LEU A 9 1.06 -8.84 6.33
CA LEU A 9 0.48 -9.34 7.58
C LEU A 9 0.50 -8.28 8.69
N TRP A 10 1.48 -7.38 8.69
CA TRP A 10 1.61 -6.33 9.69
C TRP A 10 0.74 -5.09 9.40
N VAL A 11 0.42 -4.87 8.12
CA VAL A 11 -0.48 -3.80 7.68
C VAL A 11 -1.92 -4.04 8.12
N ILE A 12 -2.37 -5.31 8.17
CA ILE A 12 -3.73 -5.69 8.56
C ILE A 12 -4.10 -5.19 9.97
N PRO A 13 -3.36 -5.54 11.06
CA PRO A 13 -3.69 -5.06 12.39
C PRO A 13 -3.51 -3.55 12.53
N THR A 14 -2.55 -2.95 11.81
CA THR A 14 -2.34 -1.49 11.85
C THR A 14 -3.55 -0.72 11.32
N TYR A 15 -4.09 -1.12 10.16
CA TYR A 15 -5.29 -0.49 9.60
C TYR A 15 -6.53 -0.78 10.45
N GLY A 16 -6.64 -1.99 11.02
CA GLY A 16 -7.73 -2.34 11.94
C GLY A 16 -7.74 -1.45 13.19
N VAL A 17 -6.57 -1.22 13.81
CA VAL A 17 -6.45 -0.35 15.00
C VAL A 17 -6.78 1.10 14.65
N ILE A 18 -6.29 1.62 13.52
CA ILE A 18 -6.60 3.00 13.09
C ILE A 18 -8.10 3.18 12.87
N ALA A 19 -8.74 2.25 12.15
CA ALA A 19 -10.17 2.32 11.91
C ALA A 19 -11.00 2.16 13.19
N PHE A 20 -10.54 1.34 14.14
CA PHE A 20 -11.16 1.22 15.46
C PHE A 20 -11.10 2.54 16.24
N ILE A 21 -9.94 3.21 16.24
CA ILE A 21 -9.76 4.52 16.90
C ILE A 21 -10.64 5.58 16.24
N ILE A 22 -10.68 5.62 14.90
CA ILE A 22 -11.52 6.59 14.16
C ILE A 22 -13.00 6.34 14.45
N GLY A 23 -13.46 5.08 14.40
CA GLY A 23 -14.85 4.74 14.73
C GLY A 23 -15.22 5.16 16.16
N TYR A 24 -14.32 4.92 17.11
CA TYR A 24 -14.53 5.31 18.51
C TYR A 24 -14.60 6.83 18.70
N ILE A 25 -13.82 7.61 17.95
CA ILE A 25 -13.83 9.09 18.02
C ILE A 25 -15.08 9.68 17.35
N VAL A 26 -15.53 9.10 16.23
CA VAL A 26 -16.58 9.69 15.39
C VAL A 26 -17.99 9.35 15.91
N GLU A 27 -18.22 8.09 16.30
CA GLU A 27 -19.55 7.61 16.69
C GLU A 27 -19.67 7.32 18.19
N GLY A 28 -18.57 7.37 18.96
CA GLY A 28 -18.57 7.03 20.40
C GLY A 28 -18.63 5.53 20.69
N GLU A 29 -18.87 4.72 19.65
CA GLU A 29 -18.87 3.26 19.69
C GLU A 29 -18.18 2.71 18.43
N PRO A 30 -17.42 1.61 18.56
CA PRO A 30 -16.66 1.07 17.45
C PRO A 30 -17.59 0.47 16.40
N VAL A 31 -17.76 1.18 15.27
CA VAL A 31 -18.47 0.64 14.11
C VAL A 31 -17.60 -0.40 13.41
N TRP A 32 -17.74 -1.63 13.88
CA TRP A 32 -17.00 -2.81 13.38
C TRP A 32 -17.11 -3.00 11.87
N ASN A 33 -18.23 -2.59 11.26
CA ASN A 33 -18.41 -2.66 9.83
C ASN A 33 -17.41 -1.76 9.07
N LEU A 34 -17.13 -0.57 9.62
CA LEU A 34 -16.11 0.36 9.10
C LEU A 34 -14.70 -0.19 9.31
N VAL A 35 -14.45 -0.81 10.47
CA VAL A 35 -13.15 -1.41 10.79
C VAL A 35 -12.79 -2.54 9.83
N ILE A 36 -13.74 -3.47 9.61
CA ILE A 36 -13.55 -4.63 8.75
C ILE A 36 -13.41 -4.20 7.28
N SER A 37 -14.23 -3.27 6.82
CA SER A 37 -14.15 -2.75 5.44
C SER A 37 -12.88 -1.96 5.18
N SER A 38 -12.41 -1.15 6.15
CA SER A 38 -11.13 -0.44 6.07
C SER A 38 -9.93 -1.39 6.09
N ALA A 39 -9.94 -2.42 6.94
CA ALA A 39 -8.89 -3.43 6.99
C ALA A 39 -8.80 -4.23 5.67
N LEU A 40 -9.94 -4.67 5.12
CA LEU A 40 -10.01 -5.34 3.83
C LEU A 40 -9.56 -4.41 2.68
N GLY A 41 -10.03 -3.16 2.68
CA GLY A 41 -9.65 -2.16 1.68
C GLY A 41 -8.14 -1.88 1.69
N GLY A 42 -7.57 -1.61 2.87
CA GLY A 42 -6.13 -1.39 3.04
C GLY A 42 -5.29 -2.60 2.62
N PHE A 43 -5.74 -3.81 2.95
CA PHE A 43 -5.09 -5.04 2.51
C PHE A 43 -5.08 -5.20 1.00
N LEU A 44 -6.24 -5.02 0.34
CA LEU A 44 -6.36 -5.14 -1.12
C LEU A 44 -5.49 -4.10 -1.83
N ILE A 45 -5.45 -2.86 -1.35
CA ILE A 45 -4.58 -1.81 -1.89
C ILE A 45 -3.11 -2.20 -1.73
N SER A 46 -2.70 -2.64 -0.55
CA SER A 46 -1.32 -3.07 -0.28
C SER A 46 -0.87 -4.25 -1.15
N VAL A 47 -1.74 -5.24 -1.35
CA VAL A 47 -1.41 -6.47 -2.09
C VAL A 47 -1.51 -6.30 -3.61
N PHE A 48 -2.43 -5.47 -4.12
CA PHE A 48 -2.66 -5.36 -5.58
C PHE A 48 -2.23 -4.02 -6.17
N VAL A 49 -2.48 -2.90 -5.50
CA VAL A 49 -2.22 -1.56 -6.04
C VAL A 49 -0.75 -1.19 -5.86
N LEU A 50 -0.18 -1.44 -4.67
CA LEU A 50 1.21 -1.13 -4.36
C LEU A 50 2.20 -1.83 -5.32
N PRO A 51 2.14 -3.16 -5.55
CA PRO A 51 3.09 -3.81 -6.45
C PRO A 51 2.90 -3.43 -7.93
N ARG A 52 1.69 -3.07 -8.35
CA ARG A 52 1.48 -2.54 -9.71
C ARG A 52 2.11 -1.17 -9.88
N THR A 53 2.05 -0.32 -8.86
CA THR A 53 2.58 1.03 -8.91
C THR A 53 4.11 1.03 -8.84
N GLU A 54 4.70 0.15 -8.02
CA GLU A 54 6.15 -0.07 -7.97
C GLU A 54 6.71 -0.56 -9.31
N LYS A 55 6.05 -1.52 -9.97
CA LYS A 55 6.48 -1.98 -11.31
C LYS A 55 6.49 -0.84 -12.33
N LYS A 56 5.46 0.00 -12.33
CA LYS A 56 5.39 1.17 -13.23
C LYS A 56 6.45 2.22 -12.91
N ARG A 57 6.80 2.41 -11.64
CA ARG A 57 7.89 3.31 -11.23
C ARG A 57 9.24 2.79 -11.71
N LEU A 58 9.53 1.50 -11.49
CA LEU A 58 10.77 0.87 -11.94
C LEU A 58 10.93 0.90 -13.46
N GLU A 59 9.85 0.72 -14.22
CA GLU A 59 9.87 0.84 -15.69
C GLU A 59 10.14 2.28 -16.15
N LYS A 60 9.55 3.28 -15.48
CA LYS A 60 9.80 4.70 -15.77
C LYS A 60 11.24 5.08 -15.45
N ASP A 61 11.76 4.64 -14.31
CA ASP A 61 13.14 4.95 -13.89
C ASP A 61 14.15 4.28 -14.83
N LYS A 62 13.90 3.04 -15.26
CA LYS A 62 14.72 2.35 -16.26
C LYS A 62 14.73 3.10 -17.59
N LYS A 63 13.55 3.52 -18.09
CA LYS A 63 13.43 4.28 -19.35
C LYS A 63 14.12 5.64 -19.28
N SER A 64 14.05 6.32 -18.12
CA SER A 64 14.74 7.59 -17.88
C SER A 64 16.26 7.43 -17.90
N GLN A 65 16.79 6.37 -17.28
CA GLN A 65 18.22 6.08 -17.32
C GLN A 65 18.72 5.76 -18.73
N THR A 66 17.97 4.96 -19.50
CA THR A 66 18.38 4.65 -20.89
C THR A 66 18.40 5.89 -21.77
N SER A 67 17.45 6.81 -21.59
CA SER A 67 17.39 8.08 -22.34
C SER A 67 18.52 9.05 -22.00
N LEU A 68 19.04 9.02 -20.76
CA LEU A 68 20.15 9.87 -20.34
C LEU A 68 21.50 9.31 -20.80
N GLU A 69 21.62 7.98 -20.88
CA GLU A 69 22.83 7.31 -21.35
C GLU A 69 23.00 7.44 -22.88
N ASP A 70 21.89 7.38 -23.64
CA ASP A 70 21.86 7.62 -25.09
C ASP A 70 22.32 9.04 -25.45
N ASN A 71 21.80 10.06 -24.75
CA ASN A 71 22.14 11.47 -24.96
C ASN A 71 23.57 11.86 -24.53
N ARG A 72 24.30 10.99 -23.82
CA ARG A 72 25.68 11.22 -23.41
C ARG A 72 26.71 10.71 -24.44
N ASN A 73 26.27 9.84 -25.33
CA ASN A 73 27.13 9.16 -26.31
C ASN A 73 27.08 9.80 -27.71
N ASP A 74 26.27 10.85 -27.89
CA ASP A 74 26.22 11.74 -29.07
C ASP A 74 27.06 13.01 -28.85
#